data_AF-A0A973CUQ3-F1
#
_entry.id   AF-A0A973CUQ3-F1
#
_cell.length_a   1.000
_cell.length_b   1.000
_cell.length_c   1.000
_cell.angle_alpha   90.00
_cell.angle_beta   90.00
_cell.angle_gamma   90.00
#
_symmetry.space_group_name_H-M   'P 1'
#
loop_
_entity.id
_entity.type
_entity.pdbx_description
1 polymer ?
#
loop_
_entity_poly.entity_id
_entity_poly.type
_entity_poly.pdbx_seq_one_letter_code
_entity_poly.pdbx_strand_id
1 'polypeptide(L)' 'MQSIPYQAPRSVDEAVALLGADAESRVLAGGTDLLVQVRTGQREPSSWVDVKRIPDLMCLEVGSDDV' A
#
# COMPACT_ATOMS: atom_id res chain seq x y z
N MET A 1 12.33 19.02 2.00
CA MET A 1 11.36 17.94 2.24
C MET A 1 12.12 16.64 2.06
N GLN A 2 12.38 15.90 3.13
CA GLN A 2 13.04 14.59 3.00
C GLN A 2 12.11 13.68 2.18
N SER A 3 12.66 12.92 1.23
CA SER A 3 11.87 12.01 0.42
C SER A 3 11.50 10.78 1.25
N ILE A 4 10.20 10.50 1.37
CA ILE A 4 9.73 9.25 1.98
C ILE A 4 10.04 8.10 0.98
N PRO A 5 10.80 7.06 1.39
CA PRO A 5 11.08 5.88 0.59
C PRO A 5 9.82 5.27 -0.02
N TYR A 6 9.94 4.74 -1.24
CA TYR A 6 8.83 4.14 -1.97
C TYR A 6 9.21 2.72 -2.41
N GLN A 7 8.41 1.75 -1.99
CA GLN A 7 8.55 0.34 -2.30
C GLN A 7 7.35 -0.11 -3.13
N ALA A 8 7.58 -0.90 -4.19
CA ALA A 8 6.50 -1.37 -5.07
C ALA A 8 6.62 -2.89 -5.28
N PRO A 9 6.24 -3.69 -4.27
CA PRO A 9 6.29 -5.15 -4.31
C PRO A 9 5.42 -5.72 -5.44
N ARG A 10 5.76 -6.93 -5.88
CA ARG A 10 5.03 -7.64 -6.94
C ARG A 10 4.23 -8.85 -6.44
N SER A 11 4.33 -9.16 -5.15
CA SER A 11 3.54 -10.20 -4.49
C SER A 11 3.02 -9.72 -3.14
N VAL A 12 1.99 -10.40 -2.63
CA VAL A 12 1.46 -10.16 -1.28
C VAL A 12 2.53 -10.44 -0.24
N ASP A 13 3.31 -11.51 -0.39
CA ASP A 13 4.37 -11.89 0.54
C ASP A 13 5.45 -10.81 0.67
N GLU A 14 5.89 -10.23 -0.45
CA GLU A 14 6.84 -9.12 -0.44
C GLU A 14 6.27 -7.88 0.27
N ALA A 15 5.00 -7.56 0.02
CA ALA A 15 4.33 -6.44 0.68
C ALA A 15 4.23 -6.65 2.19
N VAL A 16 3.82 -7.85 2.62
CA VAL A 16 3.73 -8.21 4.04
C VAL A 16 5.10 -8.17 4.71
N ALA A 17 6.16 -8.66 4.04
CA ALA A 17 7.52 -8.58 4.57
C ALA A 17 7.99 -7.13 4.76
N LEU A 18 7.72 -6.25 3.79
CA LEU A 18 8.06 -4.83 3.89
C LEU A 18 7.29 -4.13 5.04
N LEU A 19 5.99 -4.39 5.15
CA LEU A 19 5.14 -3.84 6.20
C LEU A 19 5.56 -4.36 7.59
N GLY A 20 5.94 -5.64 7.69
CA GLY A 20 6.40 -6.25 8.93
C GLY A 20 7.78 -5.79 9.38
N ALA A 21 8.63 -5.35 8.45
CA ALA A 21 9.96 -4.80 8.76
C ALA A 21 9.91 -3.35 9.25
N ASP A 22 8.84 -2.62 8.98
CA ASP A 22 8.70 -1.19 9.28
C ASP A 22 7.27 -0.85 9.72
N ALA A 23 7.06 -0.73 11.03
CA ALA A 23 5.75 -0.43 11.62
C ALA A 23 5.18 0.95 11.20
N GLU A 24 6.03 1.87 10.75
CA GLU A 24 5.61 3.20 10.29
C GLU A 24 5.41 3.28 8.77
N SER A 25 5.66 2.18 8.06
CA SER A 25 5.32 2.06 6.64
C SER A 25 3.80 2.09 6.45
N ARG A 26 3.35 2.60 5.30
CA ARG A 26 1.92 2.65 4.97
C ARG A 26 1.67 2.13 3.56
N VAL A 27 0.62 1.31 3.45
CA VAL A 27 0.10 0.83 2.17
C VAL A 27 -0.41 2.00 1.35
N LEU A 28 0.11 2.13 0.13
CA LEU A 28 -0.32 3.11 -0.86
C LEU A 28 -1.05 2.39 -1.98
N ALA A 29 -2.32 2.74 -2.20
CA ALA A 29 -3.09 2.32 -3.36
C ALA A 29 -3.42 3.54 -4.23
N GLY A 30 -4.67 4.02 -4.17
CA GLY A 30 -5.10 5.24 -4.86
C GLY A 30 -4.51 6.52 -4.27
N GLY A 31 -4.25 6.55 -2.95
CA GLY A 31 -3.62 7.68 -2.27
C GLY A 31 -4.56 8.83 -1.90
N THR A 32 -5.83 8.79 -2.31
CA THR A 32 -6.84 9.83 -2.04
C THR A 32 -6.95 10.17 -0.55
N ASP A 33 -6.92 9.17 0.32
CA ASP A 33 -6.97 9.37 1.76
C ASP A 33 -5.57 9.59 2.35
N LEU A 34 -4.67 8.64 2.11
CA LEU A 34 -3.37 8.62 2.77
C LEU A 34 -2.52 9.84 2.43
N LEU A 35 -2.46 10.26 1.15
CA LEU A 35 -1.67 11.43 0.76
C LEU A 35 -2.27 12.73 1.31
N VAL A 36 -3.59 12.81 1.43
CA VAL A 36 -4.27 13.96 2.07
C VAL A 36 -3.95 13.99 3.57
N GLN A 37 -3.97 12.84 4.26
CA GLN A 37 -3.59 12.73 5.67
C GLN A 37 -2.13 13.15 5.91
N VAL A 38 -1.19 12.74 5.04
CA VAL A 38 0.21 13.16 5.16
C VAL A 38 0.39 14.65 4.87
N ARG A 39 -0.28 15.17 3.84
CA ARG A 39 -0.24 16.61 3.51
C ARG A 39 -0.79 17.49 4.64
N THR A 40 -1.76 16.98 5.40
CA THR A 40 -2.39 17.69 6.53
C THR A 40 -1.69 17.42 7.87
N GLY A 41 -0.58 16.66 7.89
CA GLY A 41 0.17 16.34 9.11
C GLY A 41 -0.54 15.36 10.03
N GLN A 42 -1.62 14.70 9.58
CA GLN A 42 -2.32 13.68 10.37
C GLN A 42 -1.55 12.35 10.42
N ARG A 43 -0.63 12.12 9.48
CA ARG A 43 0.23 10.95 9.40
C ARG A 43 1.63 11.33 8.91
N GLU A 44 2.64 10.62 9.40
CA GLU A 44 4.04 10.79 8.98
C GLU A 44 4.67 9.41 8.72
N PRO A 45 4.40 8.77 7.57
CA PRO A 45 4.92 7.45 7.28
C PRO A 45 6.43 7.47 7.02
N SER A 46 7.12 6.44 7.49
CA SER A 46 8.54 6.19 7.22
C SER A 46 8.80 5.67 5.81
N SER A 47 7.82 5.00 5.19
CA SER A 47 7.90 4.50 3.81
C SER A 47 6.52 4.24 3.20
N TRP A 48 6.46 4.26 1.87
CA TRP A 48 5.30 3.85 1.09
C TRP A 48 5.45 2.42 0.61
N VAL A 49 4.41 1.61 0.75
CA VAL A 49 4.30 0.28 0.15
C VAL A 49 3.19 0.31 -0.89
N ASP A 50 3.54 0.54 -2.16
CA ASP A 50 2.59 0.59 -3.27
C ASP A 50 2.17 -0.80 -3.70
N VAL A 51 0.95 -1.17 -3.34
CA VAL A 51 0.39 -2.50 -3.61
C VAL A 51 -0.21 -2.63 -5.01
N LYS A 52 -0.25 -1.55 -5.81
CA LYS A 52 -0.88 -1.58 -7.13
C LYS A 52 -0.18 -2.46 -8.15
N ARG A 53 1.06 -2.86 -7.87
CA ARG A 53 1.85 -3.74 -8.75
C ARG A 53 1.68 -5.22 -8.45
N ILE A 54 0.85 -5.58 -7.46
CA ILE A 54 0.53 -6.97 -7.13
C ILE A 54 -0.61 -7.41 -8.05
N PRO A 55 -0.38 -8.32 -9.01
CA PRO A 55 -1.40 -8.72 -9.99
C PRO A 55 -2.68 -9.26 -9.35
N ASP A 56 -2.53 -10.05 -8.29
CA ASP A 56 -3.64 -10.67 -7.55
C ASP A 56 -4.59 -9.63 -6.93
N LEU A 57 -4.10 -8.42 -6.65
CA LEU A 57 -4.92 -7.31 -6.12
C LEU A 57 -5.55 -6.44 -7.22
N MET A 58 -5.25 -6.72 -8.48
CA MET A 58 -5.71 -5.99 -9.66
C MET A 58 -6.63 -6.84 -10.56
N CYS A 59 -7.16 -7.93 -10.00
CA CYS A 59 -8.10 -8.82 -10.67
C CYS A 59 -9.52 -8.61 -10.11
N LEU A 60 -10.52 -8.86 -10.96
CA LEU A 60 -11.92 -9.03 -10.55
C LEU A 60 -12.34 -10.42 -11.00
N GLU A 61 -12.71 -11.27 -10.04
CA GLU A 61 -13.26 -12.59 -10.30
C GLU A 61 -14.70 -12.66 -9.77
N VAL A 62 -15.61 -13.19 -10.58
CA VAL A 62 -16.98 -13.46 -10.15
C VAL A 62 -17.04 -14.91 -9.74
N GLY A 63 -17.05 -15.16 -8.44
CA GLY A 63 -17.30 -16.48 -7.89
C GLY A 63 -18.74 -16.91 -8.16
N SER A 64 -18.96 -18.21 -8.30
CA SER A 64 -20.29 -18.81 -8.42
C SER A 64 -20.97 -18.98 -7.05
N ASP A 65 -20.67 -18.12 -6.07
CA ASP A 65 -21.35 -18.17 -4.78
C ASP A 65 -22.81 -17.78 -5.03
N ASP A 66 -23.70 -18.77 -4.87
CA ASP A 66 -25.12 -18.72 -5.18
C ASP A 66 -25.78 -17.46 -4.59
N VAL A 67 -26.50 -16.74 -5.47
CA VAL A 67 -27.37 -15.60 -5.13
C VAL A 67 -28.64 -16.09 -4.44
#